data_AF-A0A6A5URK3-F1
#
_entry.id   AF-A0A6A5URK3-F1
#
_cell.length_a   1.000
_cell.length_b   1.000
_cell.length_c   1.000
_cell.angle_alpha   90.00
_cell.angle_beta   90.00
_cell.angle_gamma   90.00
#
_symmetry.space_group_name_H-M   'P 1'
#
loop_
_entity.id
_entity.type
_entity.pdbx_description
1 polymer ?
#
loop_
_entity_poly.entity_id
_entity_poly.type
_entity_poly.pdbx_seq_one_letter_code
_entity_poly.pdbx_strand_id
1 'polypeptide(L)' 'FSKHLRSTSSTIWHAGKHLYVNKAITRFTRRASETIIIKLKLTPKGFKI' A
#
# COMPACT_ATOMS: atom_id res chain seq x y z
N PHE A 1 5.68 -13.88 -2.89
CA PHE A 1 5.85 -13.14 -1.61
C PHE A 1 4.59 -12.39 -1.19
N SER A 2 4.08 -11.41 -1.97
CA SER A 2 2.87 -10.64 -1.61
C SER A 2 1.60 -11.48 -1.43
N LYS A 3 1.40 -12.50 -2.28
CA LYS A 3 0.27 -13.43 -2.18
C LYS A 3 0.25 -14.19 -0.85
N HIS A 4 1.42 -14.61 -0.39
CA HIS A 4 1.57 -15.31 0.89
C HIS A 4 1.23 -14.39 2.06
N LEU A 5 1.80 -13.17 2.09
CA LEU A 5 1.48 -12.19 3.14
C LEU A 5 -0.01 -11.86 3.21
N ARG A 6 -0.67 -11.60 2.07
CA ARG A 6 -2.12 -11.32 2.04
C ARG A 6 -2.94 -12.48 2.58
N SER A 7 -2.58 -13.71 2.21
CA SER A 7 -3.25 -14.93 2.69
C SER A 7 -3.13 -15.05 4.20
N THR A 8 -1.92 -14.87 4.74
CA THR A 8 -1.65 -14.95 6.17
C THR A 8 -2.35 -13.85 6.96
N SER A 9 -2.39 -12.61 6.45
CA SER A 9 -3.12 -11.52 7.10
C SER A 9 -4.62 -11.79 7.18
N SER A 10 -5.21 -12.36 6.13
CA SER A 10 -6.65 -12.68 6.08
C SER A 10 -7.04 -13.84 7.02
N THR A 11 -6.11 -14.72 7.38
CA THR A 11 -6.39 -15.81 8.33
C THR A 11 -6.22 -15.39 9.79
N ILE A 12 -5.43 -14.35 10.06
CA ILE A 12 -5.14 -13.88 11.43
C ILE A 12 -6.06 -12.72 11.84
N TRP A 13 -6.58 -11.95 10.88
CA TRP A 13 -7.43 -10.79 11.15
C TRP A 13 -8.83 -10.94 10.54
N HIS A 14 -9.85 -10.94 11.40
CA HIS A 14 -11.25 -10.88 10.99
C HIS A 14 -11.76 -9.43 11.07
N ALA A 15 -12.16 -8.90 9.93
CA ALA A 15 -12.69 -7.54 9.83
C ALA A 15 -13.98 -7.36 10.66
N GLY A 16 -14.08 -6.25 11.38
CA GLY A 16 -15.33 -5.84 12.02
C GLY A 16 -16.36 -5.29 11.03
N LYS A 17 -17.50 -4.82 11.54
CA LYS A 17 -18.64 -4.32 10.74
C LYS A 17 -18.31 -3.08 9.87
N HIS A 18 -17.27 -2.34 10.24
CA HIS A 18 -16.84 -1.14 9.53
C HIS A 18 -15.39 -1.28 9.08
N LEU A 19 -15.19 -1.21 7.76
CA LEU A 19 -13.87 -1.23 7.13
C LEU A 19 -13.62 0.12 6.46
N TYR A 20 -12.39 0.60 6.59
CA TYR A 20 -11.93 1.79 5.90
C TYR A 20 -10.81 1.42 4.94
N VAL A 21 -11.02 1.72 3.66
CA VAL A 21 -10.03 1.52 2.60
C VAL A 21 -9.37 2.85 2.29
N ASN A 22 -8.06 2.92 2.47
CA ASN A 22 -7.29 4.11 2.14
C ASN A 22 -6.06 3.75 1.30
N LYS A 23 -5.59 4.74 0.54
CA LYS A 23 -4.39 4.65 -0.27
C LYS A 23 -3.15 4.86 0.59
N ALA A 24 -2.30 3.84 0.67
CA ALA A 24 -0.96 3.99 1.25
C ALA A 24 0.04 4.42 0.17
N ILE A 25 1.07 5.18 0.54
CA ILE A 25 2.21 5.44 -0.35
C ILE A 25 3.46 5.02 0.39
N THR A 26 4.22 4.13 -0.24
CA THR A 26 5.56 3.79 0.22
C THR A 26 6.57 4.61 -0.57
N ARG A 27 7.45 5.31 0.15
CA ARG A 27 8.52 6.12 -0.46
C ARG A 27 9.46 5.19 -1.22
N PHE A 28 9.77 5.54 -2.46
CA PHE A 28 10.76 4.82 -3.25
C PHE A 28 11.68 5.81 -3.95
N THR A 29 12.99 5.66 -3.75
CA THR A 29 14.02 6.61 -4.18
C THR A 29 14.82 6.12 -5.39
N ARG A 30 14.66 4.86 -5.81
CA ARG A 30 15.33 4.27 -6.98
C ARG A 30 14.43 4.24 -8.22
N ARG A 31 14.98 3.79 -9.36
CA ARG A 31 14.20 3.61 -10.59
C ARG A 31 13.19 2.48 -10.40
N ALA A 32 11.93 2.79 -10.62
CA ALA A 32 10.82 1.86 -10.59
C ALA A 32 9.97 2.08 -11.84
N SER A 33 9.53 0.99 -12.49
CA SER A 33 8.63 1.03 -13.64
C SER A 33 7.26 1.66 -13.31
N GLU A 34 6.82 1.56 -12.04
CA GLU A 34 5.47 1.97 -11.60
C GLU A 34 5.51 3.01 -10.46
N THR A 35 6.30 4.08 -10.62
CA THR A 35 6.25 5.21 -9.66
C THR A 35 5.17 6.21 -10.06
N ILE A 36 4.32 6.60 -9.11
CA ILE A 36 3.27 7.61 -9.31
C ILE A 36 3.63 8.86 -8.52
N ILE A 37 3.46 10.04 -9.14
CA ILE A 37 3.64 11.33 -8.47
C ILE A 37 2.31 11.80 -7.87
N ILE A 38 2.25 12.03 -6.56
CA ILE A 38 1.05 12.54 -5.86
C ILE A 38 1.43 13.79 -5.08
N LYS A 39 1.03 14.96 -5.61
CA LYS A 39 1.46 16.29 -5.14
C LYS A 39 1.08 16.63 -3.69
N LEU A 40 0.02 16.03 -3.15
CA LEU A 40 -0.51 16.33 -1.81
C LEU A 40 0.03 15.43 -0.69
N LYS A 41 0.96 14.51 -0.97
CA LYS A 41 1.57 13.64 0.06
C LYS A 41 2.96 14.13 0.42
N LEU A 42 3.32 13.99 1.70
CA LEU A 42 4.66 14.25 2.26
C LEU A 42 5.78 13.63 1.43
N THR A 43 5.52 12.49 0.80
CA THR A 43 6.40 11.83 -0.17
C THR A 43 5.74 11.84 -1.55
N PRO A 44 6.05 12.84 -2.38
CA PRO A 44 5.34 13.04 -3.64
C PRO A 44 5.69 12.01 -4.70
N LYS A 45 6.73 11.19 -4.52
CA LYS A 45 7.17 10.14 -5.45
C LYS A 45 7.26 8.80 -4.72
N GLY A 46 6.50 7.80 -5.18
CA GLY A 46 6.47 6.49 -4.54
C GLY A 46 5.54 5.51 -5.25
N PHE A 47 5.44 4.30 -4.68
CA PHE A 47 4.48 3.31 -5.13
C PHE A 47 3.13 3.55 -4.45
N LYS A 48 2.05 3.42 -5.23
CA LYS A 48 0.69 3.42 -4.71
C LYS A 48 0.34 1.99 -4.30
N ILE A 49 -0.01 1.80 -3.03
CA ILE A 49 -0.52 0.54 -2.47
C ILE A 49 -1.97 0.76 -2.07
#